data_AF-A0A845FXR8-F1
#
_entry.id   AF-A0A845FXR8-F1
#
_cell.length_a   1.000
_cell.length_b   1.000
_cell.length_c   1.000
_cell.angle_alpha   90.00
_cell.angle_beta   90.00
_cell.angle_gamma   90.00
#
_symmetry.space_group_name_H-M   'P 1'
#
loop_
_entity.id
_entity.type
_entity.pdbx_description
1 polymer ?
#
loop_
_entity_poly.entity_id
_entity_poly.type
_entity_poly.pdbx_seq_one_letter_code
_entity_poly.pdbx_strand_id
1 'polypeptide(L)'
;MIVMTPWVEEIECEGGPVVFANAEDFLQWRGAKPFGSEQANELHYWSQFTSELPLEFQPDGPAGHQYISSANPAALRDQLMQTIESLWPGTTVDRRGVKWVATRPDGRKLNAELSPSSEYDRMIRHLDNEAVHVFADGRSAYFWSVAPGWVRIATDPQRGLVHLAQVEFADDEAAVADGYQYAQSQIFSSGEPGQRYCISGGPVVVAWSPNSADDLNEDILTAERDGKLLDMANSGSGARLWLEPGIYESALGNHETDSWGVAWCSLKRVGEC
;
A
#
# COMPACT_ATOMS: atom_id res chain seq x y z
N MET A 1 -13.22 14.94 32.76
CA MET A 1 -12.36 15.54 31.74
C MET A 1 -11.16 14.64 31.61
N ILE A 2 -11.02 13.94 30.50
CA ILE A 2 -9.98 12.94 30.32
C ILE A 2 -8.82 13.63 29.61
N VAL A 3 -7.62 13.49 30.16
CA VAL A 3 -6.40 14.11 29.62
C VAL A 3 -5.90 13.20 28.51
N MET A 4 -5.95 13.67 27.26
CA MET A 4 -5.28 13.00 26.14
C MET A 4 -3.85 13.52 26.10
N THR A 5 -2.88 12.61 26.20
CA THR A 5 -1.46 12.95 26.16
C THR A 5 -0.88 12.74 24.76
N PRO A 6 0.08 13.58 24.33
CA PRO A 6 0.88 13.28 23.16
C PRO A 6 1.54 11.90 23.29
N TRP A 7 1.59 11.17 22.19
CA TRP A 7 2.15 9.82 22.13
C TRP A 7 3.08 9.72 20.92
N VAL A 8 4.24 9.07 21.10
CA VAL A 8 5.25 8.91 20.06
C VAL A 8 5.83 7.50 20.14
N GLU A 9 5.96 6.82 19.01
CA GLU A 9 6.67 5.54 18.90
C GLU A 9 7.45 5.44 17.60
N GLU A 10 8.48 4.59 17.62
CA GLU A 10 9.31 4.25 16.46
C GLU A 10 9.10 2.79 16.07
N ILE A 11 9.01 2.55 14.77
CA ILE A 11 8.66 1.27 14.17
C ILE A 11 9.56 1.07 12.94
N GLU A 12 10.23 -0.08 12.88
CA GLU A 12 10.97 -0.51 11.68
C GLU A 12 10.00 -1.04 10.62
N CYS A 13 10.21 -0.69 9.33
CA CYS A 13 9.34 -1.18 8.26
C CYS A 13 10.11 -1.51 6.97
N GLU A 14 9.62 -2.50 6.23
CA GLU A 14 10.16 -2.90 4.93
C GLU A 14 9.63 -2.03 3.75
N GLY A 15 8.93 -0.92 4.04
CA GLY A 15 8.31 -0.06 3.04
C GLY A 15 6.98 -0.60 2.49
N GLY A 16 6.24 0.25 1.78
CA GLY A 16 4.91 -0.01 1.22
C GLY A 16 3.85 0.99 1.71
N PRO A 17 2.54 0.70 1.58
CA PRO A 17 1.49 1.60 2.01
C PRO A 17 1.38 1.64 3.54
N VAL A 18 1.31 2.83 4.09
CA VAL A 18 0.77 3.09 5.42
C VAL A 18 -0.73 3.26 5.30
N VAL A 19 -1.49 2.41 5.99
CA VAL A 19 -2.95 2.49 6.07
C VAL A 19 -3.33 3.25 7.32
N PHE A 20 -4.10 4.32 7.16
CA PHE A 20 -4.70 5.09 8.24
C PHE A 20 -6.23 5.03 8.10
N ALA A 21 -6.91 4.42 9.08
CA ALA A 21 -8.33 4.15 8.97
C ALA A 21 -9.05 4.15 10.31
N ASN A 22 -10.35 4.50 10.34
CA ASN A 22 -11.20 4.10 11.46
C ASN A 22 -11.04 2.58 11.68
N ALA A 23 -10.96 2.12 12.92
CA ALA A 23 -10.69 0.71 13.20
C ALA A 23 -11.70 -0.23 12.54
N GLU A 24 -12.97 0.17 12.48
CA GLU A 24 -14.00 -0.56 11.75
C GLU A 24 -13.76 -0.62 10.23
N ASP A 25 -13.27 0.47 9.64
CA ASP A 25 -12.97 0.55 8.21
C ASP A 25 -11.75 -0.31 7.86
N PHE A 26 -10.75 -0.32 8.75
CA PHE A 26 -9.56 -1.17 8.60
C PHE A 26 -9.92 -2.66 8.47
N LEU A 27 -10.97 -3.14 9.14
CA LEU A 27 -11.40 -4.55 9.04
C LEU A 27 -11.83 -4.98 7.63
N GLN A 28 -12.05 -4.04 6.71
CA GLN A 28 -12.31 -4.34 5.30
C GLN A 28 -11.04 -4.55 4.48
N TRP A 29 -9.87 -4.13 4.99
CA TRP A 29 -8.61 -4.28 4.28
C TRP A 29 -8.24 -5.76 4.10
N ARG A 30 -8.18 -6.18 2.84
CA ARG A 30 -7.74 -7.51 2.41
C ARG A 30 -6.28 -7.54 1.99
N GLY A 31 -5.67 -6.39 1.73
CA GLY A 31 -4.25 -6.24 1.40
C GLY A 31 -3.78 -7.23 0.35
N ALA A 32 -2.77 -8.03 0.67
CA ALA A 32 -2.13 -8.98 -0.22
C ALA A 32 -2.93 -10.29 -0.43
N LYS A 33 -4.10 -10.44 0.23
CA LYS A 33 -4.95 -11.61 -0.01
C LYS A 33 -5.35 -11.68 -1.48
N PRO A 34 -5.17 -12.85 -2.13
CA PRO A 34 -5.49 -13.00 -3.53
C PRO A 34 -6.96 -12.72 -3.81
N PHE A 35 -7.23 -11.90 -4.82
CA PHE A 35 -8.55 -11.78 -5.39
C PHE A 35 -8.92 -13.02 -6.21
N GLY A 36 -10.23 -13.26 -6.34
CA GLY A 36 -10.73 -14.14 -7.38
C GLY A 36 -10.56 -13.51 -8.77
N SER A 37 -10.49 -14.34 -9.80
CA SER A 37 -10.26 -13.90 -11.19
C SER A 37 -11.35 -12.94 -11.71
N GLU A 38 -12.52 -12.92 -11.10
CA GLU A 38 -13.63 -12.01 -11.41
C GLU A 38 -13.34 -10.53 -11.09
N GLN A 39 -12.35 -10.26 -10.24
CA GLN A 39 -11.90 -8.91 -9.92
C GLN A 39 -10.88 -8.36 -10.92
N ALA A 40 -10.32 -9.23 -11.77
CA ALA A 40 -9.30 -8.86 -12.73
C ALA A 40 -9.92 -8.14 -13.94
N ASN A 41 -9.27 -7.07 -14.38
CA ASN A 41 -9.62 -6.29 -15.56
C ASN A 41 -8.46 -6.21 -16.57
N GLU A 42 -7.32 -6.82 -16.25
CA GLU A 42 -6.13 -6.81 -17.09
C GLU A 42 -5.45 -8.19 -17.15
N LEU A 43 -4.81 -8.46 -18.28
CA LEU A 43 -3.85 -9.54 -18.45
C LEU A 43 -2.44 -8.95 -18.52
N HIS A 44 -1.58 -9.38 -17.61
CA HIS A 44 -0.17 -9.00 -17.55
C HIS A 44 0.67 -10.19 -18.01
N TYR A 45 1.65 -10.00 -18.88
CA TYR A 45 2.56 -11.08 -19.25
C TYR A 45 3.93 -10.57 -19.68
N TRP A 46 4.93 -11.43 -19.53
CA TRP A 46 6.30 -11.10 -19.88
C TRP A 46 7.08 -12.35 -20.27
N SER A 47 7.98 -12.16 -21.23
CA SER A 47 8.79 -13.23 -21.81
C SER A 47 10.02 -12.65 -22.52
N GLN A 48 11.01 -13.50 -22.74
CA GLN A 48 12.12 -13.22 -23.65
C GLN A 48 11.74 -13.36 -25.13
N PHE A 49 10.56 -13.93 -25.42
CA PHE A 49 10.05 -14.13 -26.78
C PHE A 49 8.77 -13.34 -27.07
N THR A 50 8.47 -12.29 -26.31
CA THR A 50 7.32 -11.40 -26.58
C THR A 50 7.34 -10.89 -28.02
N SER A 51 8.52 -10.58 -28.57
CA SER A 51 8.71 -10.12 -29.95
C SER A 51 8.28 -11.12 -31.01
N GLU A 52 8.18 -12.41 -30.65
CA GLU A 52 7.76 -13.50 -31.55
C GLU A 52 6.25 -13.76 -31.47
N LEU A 53 5.52 -13.09 -30.57
CA LEU A 53 4.06 -13.21 -30.47
C LEU A 53 3.35 -12.41 -31.58
N PRO A 54 2.08 -12.67 -31.87
CA PRO A 54 1.27 -11.81 -32.74
C PRO A 54 1.16 -10.37 -32.21
N LEU A 55 0.94 -9.40 -33.11
CA LEU A 55 0.93 -7.97 -32.76
C LEU A 55 -0.16 -7.61 -31.74
N GLU A 56 -1.28 -8.33 -31.71
CA GLU A 56 -2.32 -8.14 -30.69
C GLU A 56 -1.83 -8.49 -29.26
N PHE A 57 -0.74 -9.25 -29.15
CA PHE A 57 -0.04 -9.56 -27.90
C PHE A 57 1.30 -8.81 -27.77
N GLN A 58 1.39 -7.62 -28.38
CA GLN A 58 2.52 -6.70 -28.24
C GLN A 58 2.04 -5.24 -28.05
N PRO A 59 1.07 -4.94 -27.16
CA PRO A 59 0.54 -3.58 -26.99
C PRO A 59 1.61 -2.56 -26.60
N ASP A 60 2.62 -2.97 -25.85
CA ASP A 60 3.73 -2.12 -25.38
C ASP A 60 4.98 -2.25 -26.28
N GLY A 61 4.80 -2.78 -27.49
CA GLY A 61 5.87 -3.07 -28.42
C GLY A 61 6.47 -4.48 -28.24
N PRO A 62 7.55 -4.81 -28.97
CA PRO A 62 8.02 -6.18 -29.11
C PRO A 62 8.78 -6.73 -27.90
N ALA A 63 9.05 -5.93 -26.87
CA ALA A 63 9.88 -6.34 -25.75
C ALA A 63 9.30 -5.86 -24.42
N GLY A 64 9.66 -6.56 -23.34
CA GLY A 64 9.28 -6.19 -21.98
C GLY A 64 7.95 -6.76 -21.52
N HIS A 65 7.45 -6.19 -20.43
CA HIS A 65 6.15 -6.51 -19.84
C HIS A 65 5.05 -5.97 -20.74
N GLN A 66 4.00 -6.75 -20.91
CA GLN A 66 2.84 -6.41 -21.71
C GLN A 66 1.61 -6.34 -20.82
N TYR A 67 0.77 -5.34 -21.08
CA TYR A 67 -0.47 -5.11 -20.36
C TYR A 67 -1.65 -5.01 -21.33
N ILE A 68 -2.66 -5.86 -21.15
CA ILE A 68 -3.89 -5.78 -21.96
C ILE A 68 -5.11 -5.66 -21.04
N SER A 69 -5.75 -4.48 -21.06
CA SER A 69 -7.05 -4.29 -20.43
C SER A 69 -8.14 -5.04 -21.20
N SER A 70 -8.99 -5.77 -20.49
CA SER A 70 -10.05 -6.58 -21.07
C SER A 70 -11.23 -6.73 -20.12
N ALA A 71 -12.45 -6.79 -20.66
CA ALA A 71 -13.63 -7.15 -19.88
C ALA A 71 -13.63 -8.64 -19.46
N ASN A 72 -12.77 -9.47 -20.07
CA ASN A 72 -12.58 -10.87 -19.70
C ASN A 72 -11.11 -11.28 -19.86
N PRO A 73 -10.23 -10.85 -18.94
CA PRO A 73 -8.80 -11.12 -19.04
C PRO A 73 -8.48 -12.62 -18.85
N ALA A 74 -9.34 -13.38 -18.16
CA ALA A 74 -9.20 -14.83 -18.04
C ALA A 74 -9.30 -15.53 -19.41
N ALA A 75 -10.30 -15.18 -20.22
CA ALA A 75 -10.44 -15.72 -21.57
C ALA A 75 -9.29 -15.27 -22.49
N LEU A 76 -8.82 -14.03 -22.34
CA LEU A 76 -7.66 -13.55 -23.10
C LEU A 76 -6.38 -14.31 -22.72
N ARG A 77 -6.19 -14.64 -21.44
CA ARG A 77 -5.08 -15.48 -20.97
C ARG A 77 -5.14 -16.87 -21.58
N ASP A 78 -6.33 -17.47 -21.65
CA ASP A 78 -6.53 -18.75 -22.33
C ASP A 78 -6.16 -18.67 -23.82
N GLN A 79 -6.60 -17.62 -24.51
CA GLN A 79 -6.26 -17.38 -25.91
C GLN A 79 -4.75 -17.21 -26.11
N LEU A 80 -4.07 -16.47 -25.23
CA LEU A 80 -2.61 -16.33 -25.25
C LEU A 80 -1.93 -17.70 -25.14
N MET A 81 -2.37 -18.55 -24.20
CA MET A 81 -1.79 -19.90 -24.04
C MET A 81 -2.01 -20.77 -25.28
N GLN A 82 -3.21 -20.75 -25.87
CA GLN A 82 -3.51 -21.47 -27.11
C GLN A 82 -2.65 -21.00 -28.29
N THR A 83 -2.44 -19.69 -28.41
CA THR A 83 -1.54 -19.12 -29.43
C THR A 83 -0.11 -19.60 -29.25
N ILE A 84 0.41 -19.62 -28.01
CA ILE A 84 1.77 -20.09 -27.73
C ILE A 84 1.90 -21.59 -28.07
N GLU A 85 0.93 -22.42 -27.65
CA GLU A 85 0.93 -23.87 -27.96
C GLU A 85 0.89 -24.14 -29.47
N SER A 86 0.20 -23.29 -30.25
CA SER A 86 0.11 -23.36 -31.71
C SER A 86 1.42 -22.93 -32.39
N LEU A 87 2.01 -21.81 -31.96
CA LEU A 87 3.26 -21.29 -32.53
C LEU A 87 4.46 -22.21 -32.23
N TRP A 88 4.46 -22.85 -31.05
CA TRP A 88 5.53 -23.73 -30.61
C TRP A 88 4.99 -25.08 -30.12
N PRO A 89 4.76 -26.04 -31.03
CA PRO A 89 4.30 -27.38 -30.68
C PRO A 89 5.24 -28.05 -29.66
N GLY A 90 4.66 -28.66 -28.63
CA GLY A 90 5.40 -29.25 -27.51
C GLY A 90 5.62 -28.30 -26.33
N THR A 91 5.11 -27.07 -26.39
CA THR A 91 5.01 -26.19 -25.22
C THR A 91 4.18 -26.87 -24.12
N THR A 92 4.60 -26.69 -22.87
CA THR A 92 3.85 -27.10 -21.69
C THR A 92 3.33 -25.86 -20.96
N VAL A 93 2.09 -25.90 -20.45
CA VAL A 93 1.50 -24.79 -19.71
C VAL A 93 1.15 -25.23 -18.29
N ASP A 94 1.78 -24.60 -17.30
CA ASP A 94 1.37 -24.72 -15.90
C ASP A 94 0.25 -23.72 -15.64
N ARG A 95 -0.96 -24.24 -15.37
CA ARG A 95 -2.19 -23.46 -15.15
C ARG A 95 -2.56 -23.34 -13.67
N ARG A 96 -1.62 -23.62 -12.75
CA ARG A 96 -1.89 -23.60 -11.30
C ARG A 96 -1.74 -22.19 -10.74
N GLY A 97 -2.75 -21.74 -9.97
CA GLY A 97 -2.73 -20.46 -9.26
C GLY A 97 -3.00 -19.24 -10.15
N VAL A 98 -2.67 -18.06 -9.62
CA VAL A 98 -2.91 -16.76 -10.28
C VAL A 98 -1.96 -16.48 -11.45
N LYS A 99 -0.77 -17.10 -11.43
CA LYS A 99 0.27 -17.02 -12.46
C LYS A 99 0.32 -18.29 -13.29
N TRP A 100 0.13 -18.17 -14.59
CA TRP A 100 0.32 -19.26 -15.54
C TRP A 100 1.67 -19.12 -16.23
N VAL A 101 2.32 -20.26 -16.47
CA VAL A 101 3.65 -20.29 -17.08
C VAL A 101 3.65 -21.23 -18.28
N ALA A 102 3.89 -20.67 -19.47
CA ALA A 102 4.13 -21.46 -20.67
C ALA A 102 5.64 -21.67 -20.84
N THR A 103 6.07 -22.93 -20.99
CA THR A 103 7.47 -23.30 -21.22
C THR A 103 7.60 -23.97 -22.58
N ARG A 104 8.34 -23.33 -23.48
CA ARG A 104 8.65 -23.83 -24.83
C ARG A 104 9.59 -25.04 -24.77
N PRO A 105 9.67 -25.85 -25.84
CA PRO A 105 10.64 -26.96 -25.92
C PRO A 105 12.11 -26.54 -25.78
N ASP A 106 12.44 -25.30 -26.16
CA ASP A 106 13.78 -24.72 -25.99
C ASP A 106 14.05 -24.19 -24.57
N GLY A 107 13.10 -24.36 -23.64
CA GLY A 107 13.20 -23.97 -22.25
C GLY A 107 12.82 -22.51 -21.95
N ARG A 108 12.57 -21.68 -22.97
CA ARG A 108 12.14 -20.29 -22.74
C ARG A 108 10.73 -20.23 -22.17
N LYS A 109 10.51 -19.28 -21.27
CA LYS A 109 9.25 -19.16 -20.50
C LYS A 109 8.53 -17.85 -20.77
N LEU A 110 7.21 -17.92 -20.80
CA LEU A 110 6.31 -16.77 -20.68
C LEU A 110 5.51 -16.92 -19.41
N ASN A 111 5.44 -15.84 -18.64
CA ASN A 111 4.61 -15.72 -17.45
C ASN A 111 3.38 -14.89 -17.80
N ALA A 112 2.20 -15.30 -17.33
CA ALA A 112 0.96 -14.56 -17.50
C ALA A 112 0.14 -14.53 -16.21
N GLU A 113 -0.23 -13.34 -15.77
CA GLU A 113 -0.93 -13.07 -14.51
C GLU A 113 -2.17 -12.21 -14.75
N LEU A 114 -3.22 -12.47 -13.97
CA LEU A 114 -4.41 -11.62 -13.98
C LEU A 114 -4.21 -10.48 -12.97
N SER A 115 -4.62 -9.29 -13.37
CA SER A 115 -4.45 -8.07 -12.59
C SER A 115 -5.78 -7.31 -12.44
N PRO A 116 -6.04 -6.65 -11.28
CA PRO A 116 -5.21 -6.71 -10.08
C PRO A 116 -5.32 -8.08 -9.39
N SER A 117 -4.20 -8.53 -8.82
CA SER A 117 -4.12 -9.84 -8.15
C SER A 117 -4.56 -9.81 -6.68
N SER A 118 -4.63 -8.62 -6.07
CA SER A 118 -5.00 -8.39 -4.68
C SER A 118 -5.49 -6.94 -4.48
N GLU A 119 -6.03 -6.62 -3.30
CA GLU A 119 -6.42 -5.25 -2.97
C GLU A 119 -5.20 -4.33 -2.87
N TYR A 120 -4.09 -4.85 -2.36
CA TYR A 120 -2.82 -4.18 -2.32
C TYR A 120 -2.34 -3.79 -3.73
N ASP A 121 -2.35 -4.72 -4.68
CA ASP A 121 -1.97 -4.47 -6.08
C ASP A 121 -2.88 -3.43 -6.75
N ARG A 122 -4.20 -3.51 -6.47
CA ARG A 122 -5.15 -2.50 -6.94
C ARG A 122 -4.82 -1.10 -6.40
N MET A 123 -4.54 -1.01 -5.10
CA MET A 123 -4.31 0.26 -4.41
C MET A 123 -2.96 0.86 -4.83
N ILE A 124 -1.87 0.09 -4.81
CA ILE A 124 -0.51 0.60 -5.04
C ILE A 124 -0.32 1.19 -6.44
N ARG A 125 -1.08 0.72 -7.43
CA ARG A 125 -1.07 1.26 -8.80
C ARG A 125 -1.60 2.69 -8.91
N HIS A 126 -2.46 3.06 -7.98
CA HIS A 126 -3.08 4.39 -7.91
C HIS A 126 -2.56 5.20 -6.73
N LEU A 127 -1.70 4.61 -5.91
CA LEU A 127 -1.01 5.29 -4.83
C LEU A 127 0.19 6.00 -5.44
N ASP A 128 0.04 7.29 -5.75
CA ASP A 128 1.17 8.16 -6.06
C ASP A 128 2.00 8.34 -4.77
N ASN A 129 1.78 9.43 -4.04
CA ASN A 129 2.32 9.62 -2.69
C ASN A 129 1.26 9.32 -1.61
N GLU A 130 0.00 9.69 -1.87
CA GLU A 130 -1.12 9.49 -0.96
C GLU A 130 -2.41 9.24 -1.74
N ALA A 131 -3.37 8.56 -1.13
CA ALA A 131 -4.70 8.36 -1.69
C ALA A 131 -5.74 8.09 -0.59
N VAL A 132 -7.01 8.35 -0.89
CA VAL A 132 -8.12 7.77 -0.13
C VAL A 132 -8.68 6.61 -0.95
N HIS A 133 -8.58 5.40 -0.41
CA HIS A 133 -9.12 4.19 -1.02
C HIS A 133 -10.49 3.89 -0.43
N VAL A 134 -11.46 3.65 -1.31
CA VAL A 134 -12.84 3.33 -0.95
C VAL A 134 -13.06 1.83 -1.12
N PHE A 135 -13.45 1.18 -0.03
CA PHE A 135 -13.84 -0.22 0.01
C PHE A 135 -15.20 -0.44 -0.67
N ALA A 136 -15.51 -1.70 -1.00
CA ALA A 136 -16.74 -2.04 -1.74
C ALA A 136 -18.05 -1.67 -1.00
N ASP A 137 -18.03 -1.60 0.33
CA ASP A 137 -19.16 -1.23 1.17
C ASP A 137 -19.28 0.28 1.42
N GLY A 138 -18.41 1.09 0.80
CA GLY A 138 -18.36 2.54 0.96
C GLY A 138 -17.56 3.03 2.15
N ARG A 139 -17.01 2.13 2.98
CA ARG A 139 -15.98 2.48 3.97
C ARG A 139 -14.73 2.95 3.24
N SER A 140 -13.84 3.66 3.92
CA SER A 140 -12.61 4.15 3.29
C SER A 140 -11.45 4.19 4.26
N ALA A 141 -10.25 4.21 3.70
CA ALA A 141 -9.03 4.39 4.44
C ALA A 141 -8.10 5.35 3.67
N TYR A 142 -7.32 6.11 4.41
CA TYR A 142 -6.26 6.95 3.87
C TYR A 142 -4.97 6.13 3.75
N PHE A 143 -4.25 6.34 2.67
CA PHE A 143 -3.02 5.64 2.34
C PHE A 143 -1.91 6.65 2.08
N TRP A 144 -0.71 6.34 2.58
CA TRP A 144 0.51 7.07 2.29
C TRP A 144 1.60 6.08 1.85
N SER A 145 2.30 6.35 0.76
CA SER A 145 3.39 5.51 0.27
C SER A 145 4.67 5.82 1.05
N VAL A 146 5.30 4.79 1.62
CA VAL A 146 6.61 4.91 2.27
C VAL A 146 7.61 3.94 1.66
N ALA A 147 8.87 4.37 1.55
CA ALA A 147 9.96 3.48 1.21
C ALA A 147 10.44 2.69 2.45
N PRO A 148 11.26 1.63 2.28
CA PRO A 148 11.86 0.92 3.41
C PRO A 148 12.69 1.85 4.30
N GLY A 149 12.57 1.70 5.62
CA GLY A 149 13.31 2.54 6.57
C GLY A 149 12.70 2.61 7.97
N TRP A 150 13.23 3.53 8.77
CA TRP A 150 12.77 3.78 10.14
C TRP A 150 11.57 4.72 10.12
N VAL A 151 10.47 4.35 10.76
CA VAL A 151 9.27 5.19 10.84
C VAL A 151 8.97 5.62 12.25
N ARG A 152 8.60 6.88 12.43
CA ARG A 152 8.10 7.43 13.68
C ARG A 152 6.65 7.89 13.50
N ILE A 153 5.83 7.52 14.48
CA ILE A 153 4.47 8.03 14.63
C ILE A 153 4.50 9.01 15.80
N ALA A 154 3.97 10.20 15.61
CA ALA A 154 3.70 11.13 16.67
C ALA A 154 2.25 11.59 16.61
N THR A 155 1.59 11.64 17.75
CA THR A 155 0.24 12.18 17.88
C THR A 155 0.23 13.32 18.88
N ASP A 156 -0.53 14.36 18.55
CA ASP A 156 -0.97 15.37 19.50
C ASP A 156 -2.50 15.43 19.42
N PRO A 157 -3.19 14.59 20.22
CA PRO A 157 -4.64 14.49 20.12
C PRO A 157 -5.34 15.78 20.56
N GLN A 158 -4.72 16.61 21.41
CA GLN A 158 -5.26 17.92 21.80
C GLN A 158 -5.28 18.90 20.64
N ARG A 159 -4.33 18.76 19.71
CA ARG A 159 -4.25 19.56 18.48
C ARG A 159 -4.91 18.88 17.28
N GLY A 160 -5.47 17.68 17.46
CA GLY A 160 -6.04 16.87 16.39
C GLY A 160 -5.00 16.56 15.32
N LEU A 161 -3.80 16.18 15.72
CA LEU A 161 -2.66 15.96 14.84
C LEU A 161 -2.15 14.53 14.94
N VAL A 162 -1.91 13.93 13.78
CA VAL A 162 -1.06 12.75 13.61
C VAL A 162 0.06 13.12 12.65
N HIS A 163 1.28 12.73 12.97
CA HIS A 163 2.45 12.98 12.15
C HIS A 163 3.20 11.67 11.98
N LEU A 164 3.41 11.29 10.74
CA LEU A 164 4.12 10.10 10.33
C LEU A 164 5.39 10.58 9.63
N ALA A 165 6.55 10.13 10.07
CA ALA A 165 7.84 10.49 9.48
C ALA A 165 8.63 9.22 9.20
N GLN A 166 9.22 9.11 8.02
CA GLN A 166 10.02 7.99 7.58
C GLN A 166 11.40 8.52 7.19
N VAL A 167 12.45 7.90 7.74
CA VAL A 167 13.85 8.27 7.49
C VAL A 167 14.53 7.18 6.67
N GLU A 168 15.22 7.61 5.61
CA GLU A 168 15.98 6.79 4.67
C GLU A 168 17.47 7.12 4.74
N PHE A 169 18.28 6.13 4.37
CA PHE A 169 19.74 6.28 4.16
C PHE A 169 20.51 6.90 5.34
N ALA A 170 19.96 6.80 6.56
CA ALA A 170 20.63 7.30 7.74
C ALA A 170 21.85 6.44 8.07
N ASP A 171 23.00 7.09 8.19
CA ASP A 171 24.27 6.44 8.50
C ASP A 171 24.31 5.85 9.93
N ASP A 172 23.56 6.45 10.86
CA ASP A 172 23.47 6.05 12.27
C ASP A 172 22.17 6.52 12.96
N GLU A 173 21.97 6.13 14.22
CA GLU A 173 20.81 6.52 15.03
C GLU A 173 20.69 8.05 15.26
N ALA A 174 21.81 8.78 15.24
CA ALA A 174 21.78 10.23 15.40
C ALA A 174 21.23 10.89 14.12
N ALA A 175 21.62 10.42 12.94
CA ALA A 175 21.05 10.83 11.66
C ALA A 175 19.54 10.51 11.59
N VAL A 176 19.10 9.37 12.11
CA VAL A 176 17.66 9.06 12.26
C VAL A 176 16.95 10.09 13.14
N ALA A 177 17.51 10.40 14.30
CA ALA A 177 16.94 11.38 15.21
C ALA A 177 16.87 12.80 14.60
N ASP A 178 17.89 13.22 13.87
CA ASP A 178 17.94 14.51 13.17
C ASP A 178 16.86 14.61 12.09
N GLY A 179 16.70 13.55 11.28
CA GLY A 179 15.63 13.47 10.27
C GLY A 179 14.24 13.63 10.91
N TYR A 180 13.98 12.95 12.02
CA TYR A 180 12.71 13.11 12.73
C TYR A 180 12.50 14.48 13.36
N GLN A 181 13.55 15.09 13.92
CA GLN A 181 13.46 16.45 14.45
C GLN A 181 13.16 17.45 13.34
N TYR A 182 13.77 17.27 12.16
CA TYR A 182 13.46 18.09 10.99
C TYR A 182 11.99 17.94 10.60
N ALA A 183 11.49 16.72 10.38
CA ALA A 183 10.08 16.49 10.03
C ALA A 183 9.12 17.09 11.07
N GLN A 184 9.42 16.92 12.37
CA GLN A 184 8.63 17.50 13.45
C GLN A 184 8.61 19.04 13.42
N SER A 185 9.74 19.68 13.08
CA SER A 185 9.80 21.14 12.91
C SER A 185 8.91 21.64 11.75
N GLN A 186 8.63 20.76 10.78
CA GLN A 186 7.86 21.08 9.59
C GLN A 186 6.34 20.87 9.73
N ILE A 187 5.87 20.23 10.80
CA ILE A 187 4.44 19.93 11.07
C ILE A 187 3.50 21.13 10.82
N PHE A 188 3.96 22.34 11.11
CA PHE A 188 3.17 23.57 10.98
C PHE A 188 3.58 24.47 9.80
N SER A 189 4.63 24.11 9.06
CA SER A 189 5.19 24.90 7.97
C SER A 189 5.18 24.21 6.61
N SER A 190 4.93 22.90 6.52
CA SER A 190 5.02 22.17 5.26
C SER A 190 3.67 21.77 4.66
N GLY A 191 3.52 22.03 3.36
CA GLY A 191 2.60 21.34 2.45
C GLY A 191 1.46 22.19 1.92
N GLU A 192 1.22 22.14 0.61
CA GLU A 192 -0.13 22.43 0.12
C GLU A 192 -1.09 21.37 0.67
N PRO A 193 -2.32 21.73 1.06
CA PRO A 193 -3.29 20.79 1.59
C PRO A 193 -3.54 19.65 0.58
N GLY A 194 -3.44 18.42 1.08
CA GLY A 194 -3.59 17.20 0.30
C GLY A 194 -5.00 16.61 0.39
N GLN A 195 -5.06 15.29 0.55
CA GLN A 195 -6.31 14.55 0.71
C GLN A 195 -7.03 14.87 2.02
N ARG A 196 -8.35 14.64 2.02
CA ARG A 196 -9.19 14.72 3.21
C ARG A 196 -9.78 13.36 3.56
N TYR A 197 -9.71 13.00 4.83
CA TYR A 197 -10.25 11.75 5.34
C TYR A 197 -11.12 12.01 6.58
N CYS A 198 -12.28 11.36 6.64
CA CYS A 198 -13.19 11.48 7.78
C CYS A 198 -12.86 10.43 8.83
N ILE A 199 -12.57 10.89 10.05
CA ILE A 199 -12.61 10.06 11.25
C ILE A 199 -14.01 10.18 11.85
N SER A 200 -14.78 9.11 11.77
CA SER A 200 -16.15 9.03 12.32
C SER A 200 -16.13 8.85 13.84
N GLY A 201 -15.06 8.25 14.37
CA GLY A 201 -14.74 8.16 15.79
C GLY A 201 -13.53 7.27 16.06
N GLY A 202 -12.86 7.48 17.20
CA GLY A 202 -11.83 6.56 17.67
C GLY A 202 -12.43 5.18 18.02
N PRO A 203 -11.63 4.09 17.96
CA PRO A 203 -10.20 4.05 17.64
C PRO A 203 -9.87 4.10 16.15
N VAL A 204 -8.65 4.51 15.84
CA VAL A 204 -8.05 4.58 14.51
C VAL A 204 -6.86 3.64 14.46
N VAL A 205 -6.68 2.95 13.33
CA VAL A 205 -5.52 2.10 13.06
C VAL A 205 -4.59 2.82 12.11
N VAL A 206 -3.30 2.79 12.44
CA VAL A 206 -2.20 3.15 11.54
C VAL A 206 -1.32 1.91 11.37
N ALA A 207 -1.23 1.37 10.17
CA ALA A 207 -0.59 0.09 9.91
C ALA A 207 0.36 0.18 8.72
N TRP A 208 1.57 -0.36 8.86
CA TRP A 208 2.59 -0.38 7.80
C TRP A 208 2.54 -1.68 7.04
N SER A 209 2.40 -1.57 5.72
CA SER A 209 2.33 -2.68 4.77
C SER A 209 1.51 -3.86 5.29
N PRO A 210 0.30 -3.62 5.84
CA PRO A 210 -0.50 -4.69 6.41
C PRO A 210 -0.87 -5.68 5.30
N ASN A 211 -0.53 -6.96 5.50
CA ASN A 211 -0.93 -8.02 4.59
C ASN A 211 -2.46 -8.16 4.53
N SER A 212 -3.14 -8.05 5.66
CA SER A 212 -4.60 -7.98 5.78
C SER A 212 -5.02 -7.62 7.20
N ALA A 213 -6.29 -7.26 7.39
CA ALA A 213 -6.84 -7.05 8.74
C ALA A 213 -6.91 -8.34 9.58
N ASP A 214 -7.01 -9.53 8.96
CA ASP A 214 -7.09 -10.78 9.71
C ASP A 214 -5.72 -11.23 10.26
N ASP A 215 -4.63 -10.51 9.93
CA ASP A 215 -3.30 -10.75 10.48
C ASP A 215 -3.10 -10.10 11.86
N LEU A 216 -4.12 -9.38 12.36
CA LEU A 216 -4.12 -8.82 13.70
C LEU A 216 -4.30 -9.92 14.75
N ASN A 217 -3.36 -9.99 15.68
CA ASN A 217 -3.40 -10.95 16.79
C ASN A 217 -4.33 -10.52 17.95
N GLU A 218 -4.97 -9.36 17.84
CA GLU A 218 -5.75 -8.75 18.91
C GLU A 218 -6.97 -7.98 18.39
N ASP A 219 -7.93 -7.74 19.29
CA ASP A 219 -9.11 -6.92 18.99
C ASP A 219 -8.77 -5.42 18.96
N ILE A 220 -8.86 -4.83 17.77
CA ILE A 220 -8.62 -3.40 17.53
C ILE A 220 -9.81 -2.50 17.86
N LEU A 221 -11.01 -3.05 18.08
CA LEU A 221 -12.22 -2.27 18.32
C LEU A 221 -12.33 -1.76 19.76
N THR A 222 -11.68 -2.44 20.71
CA THR A 222 -11.82 -2.20 22.16
C THR A 222 -10.71 -1.31 22.73
N ALA A 223 -10.21 -0.34 21.97
CA ALA A 223 -9.12 0.51 22.44
C ALA A 223 -9.42 1.21 23.77
N GLU A 224 -8.63 0.88 24.80
CA GLU A 224 -8.44 1.80 25.93
C GLU A 224 -7.66 3.03 25.44
N ARG A 225 -7.90 4.19 26.05
CA ARG A 225 -7.31 5.47 25.63
C ARG A 225 -5.78 5.39 25.75
N ASP A 226 -5.10 6.05 24.80
CA ASP A 226 -3.64 6.06 24.54
C ASP A 226 -3.12 4.99 23.57
N GLY A 227 -2.08 5.37 22.80
CA GLY A 227 -1.57 4.62 21.66
C GLY A 227 -1.00 3.26 22.04
N LYS A 228 -1.48 2.20 21.37
CA LYS A 228 -1.01 0.83 21.55
C LYS A 228 -0.35 0.33 20.27
N LEU A 229 0.87 -0.18 20.35
CA LEU A 229 1.50 -0.87 19.22
C LEU A 229 0.72 -2.14 18.86
N LEU A 230 0.63 -2.40 17.56
CA LEU A 230 -0.04 -3.56 16.98
C LEU A 230 1.02 -4.48 16.38
N ASP A 231 1.06 -5.71 16.88
CA ASP A 231 1.79 -6.80 16.24
C ASP A 231 0.91 -7.37 15.11
N MET A 232 1.40 -7.31 13.88
CA MET A 232 0.76 -7.97 12.74
C MET A 232 1.53 -9.22 12.35
N ALA A 233 0.83 -10.27 11.93
CA ALA A 233 1.47 -11.45 11.39
C ALA A 233 2.35 -11.09 10.17
N ASN A 234 3.50 -11.76 10.03
CA ASN A 234 4.49 -11.56 8.97
C ASN A 234 5.12 -10.15 8.96
N SER A 235 5.75 -9.76 10.08
CA SER A 235 6.61 -8.56 10.24
C SER A 235 5.96 -7.19 10.00
N GLY A 236 4.65 -7.14 9.73
CA GLY A 236 3.90 -5.89 9.76
C GLY A 236 3.88 -5.31 11.17
N SER A 237 3.95 -3.99 11.25
CA SER A 237 3.86 -3.26 12.52
C SER A 237 2.88 -2.12 12.39
N GLY A 238 2.25 -1.73 13.50
CA GLY A 238 1.27 -0.66 13.49
C GLY A 238 1.03 -0.07 14.86
N ALA A 239 0.11 0.87 14.91
CA ALA A 239 -0.39 1.46 16.12
C ALA A 239 -1.90 1.63 16.04
N ARG A 240 -2.56 1.36 17.16
CA ARG A 240 -3.94 1.74 17.41
C ARG A 240 -3.94 3.01 18.24
N LEU A 241 -4.62 4.03 17.74
CA LEU A 241 -4.65 5.37 18.29
C LEU A 241 -6.08 5.78 18.62
N TRP A 242 -6.23 6.76 19.49
CA TRP A 242 -7.51 7.44 19.71
C TRP A 242 -7.45 8.87 19.18
N LEU A 243 -8.36 9.20 18.26
CA LEU A 243 -8.47 10.52 17.64
C LEU A 243 -9.90 11.05 17.77
N GLU A 244 -10.01 12.37 17.89
CA GLU A 244 -11.33 13.03 17.93
C GLU A 244 -12.00 12.97 16.54
N PRO A 245 -13.32 12.75 16.46
CA PRO A 245 -14.05 12.73 15.19
C PRO A 245 -13.89 14.05 14.41
N GLY A 246 -13.79 13.95 13.09
CA GLY A 246 -13.72 15.11 12.20
C GLY A 246 -13.01 14.81 10.88
N ILE A 247 -12.94 15.83 10.04
CA ILE A 247 -12.17 15.80 8.80
C ILE A 247 -10.71 16.09 9.14
N TYR A 248 -9.84 15.17 8.74
CA TYR A 248 -8.39 15.33 8.78
C TYR A 248 -7.89 15.59 7.38
N GLU A 249 -7.09 16.63 7.22
CA GLU A 249 -6.44 17.01 5.95
C GLU A 249 -4.96 16.65 6.02
N SER A 250 -4.46 16.01 4.97
CA SER A 250 -3.07 15.61 4.87
C SER A 250 -2.18 16.76 4.40
N ALA A 251 -0.92 16.72 4.80
CA ALA A 251 0.15 17.56 4.30
C ALA A 251 1.42 16.72 4.21
N LEU A 252 1.95 16.61 3.00
CA LEU A 252 3.15 15.83 2.70
C LEU A 252 4.39 16.74 2.64
N GLY A 253 5.55 16.17 2.93
CA GLY A 253 6.82 16.82 2.68
C GLY A 253 7.96 15.82 2.64
N ASN A 254 9.09 16.28 2.11
CA ASN A 254 10.34 15.55 2.15
C ASN A 254 11.52 16.52 2.29
N HIS A 255 12.64 15.99 2.75
CA HIS A 255 13.91 16.69 2.80
C HIS A 255 15.06 15.68 2.76
N GLU A 256 16.14 16.03 2.06
CA GLU A 256 17.29 15.15 1.90
C GLU A 256 18.58 15.93 2.16
N THR A 257 19.52 15.25 2.81
CA THR A 257 20.87 15.71 3.11
C THR A 257 21.87 14.65 2.64
N ASP A 258 23.16 14.93 2.75
CA ASP A 258 24.22 13.97 2.39
C ASP A 258 24.26 12.72 3.30
N SER A 259 23.60 12.75 4.47
CA SER A 259 23.69 11.70 5.52
C SER A 259 22.36 11.05 5.89
N TRP A 260 21.24 11.59 5.42
CA TRP A 260 19.89 11.07 5.65
C TRP A 260 18.87 11.77 4.74
N GLY A 261 17.79 11.07 4.43
CA GLY A 261 16.56 11.61 3.84
C GLY A 261 15.37 11.39 4.77
N VAL A 262 14.40 12.30 4.76
CA VAL A 262 13.15 12.13 5.51
C VAL A 262 11.96 12.51 4.65
N ALA A 263 10.94 11.65 4.63
CA ALA A 263 9.62 11.95 4.11
C ALA A 263 8.60 11.94 5.26
N TRP A 264 7.57 12.78 5.19
CA TRP A 264 6.54 12.81 6.22
C TRP A 264 5.14 13.07 5.66
N CYS A 265 4.16 12.62 6.43
CA CYS A 265 2.75 12.87 6.24
C CYS A 265 2.15 13.35 7.57
N SER A 266 1.58 14.55 7.56
CA SER A 266 0.83 15.09 8.71
C SER A 266 -0.66 15.05 8.40
N LEU A 267 -1.48 14.54 9.32
CA LEU A 267 -2.93 14.60 9.26
C LEU A 267 -3.43 15.53 10.36
N LYS A 268 -4.08 16.63 9.98
CA LYS A 268 -4.58 17.64 10.92
C LYS A 268 -6.09 17.77 10.82
N ARG A 269 -6.77 17.79 11.97
CA ARG A 269 -8.21 18.05 12.04
C ARG A 269 -8.51 19.48 11.58
N VAL A 270 -9.34 19.62 10.54
CA VAL A 270 -9.74 20.89 9.94
C VAL A 270 -11.23 21.19 10.06
N GLY A 271 -12.05 20.21 10.45
CA GLY A 271 -13.50 20.39 10.58
C GLY A 271 -14.23 19.17 11.09
N GLU A 272 -15.55 19.22 11.04
CA GLU A 272 -16.44 18.08 11.28
C GLU A 272 -16.63 17.29 9.98
N CYS A 273 -16.83 15.98 10.09
CA CYS A 273 -17.46 15.21 9.01
C CYS A 273 -18.94 15.64 8.88
#